data_AF-A0A832JMK9-F1
#
_entry.id   AF-A0A832JMK9-F1
#
_cell.length_a   1.000
_cell.length_b   1.000
_cell.length_c   1.000
_cell.angle_alpha   90.00
_cell.angle_beta   90.00
_cell.angle_gamma   90.00
#
_symmetry.space_group_name_H-M   'P 1'
#
loop_
_entity.id
_entity.type
_entity.pdbx_description
1 polymer ?
#
loop_
_entity_poly.entity_id
_entity_poly.type
_entity_poly.pdbx_seq_one_letter_code
_entity_poly.pdbx_strand_id
1 'polypeptide(L)'
;MEHIPSIIEGLSAVRKAIETSKSFVDGLPFFARGFAEQDFASGTGMSYGDWFRILDSVIERLNRLSSLAAGELGSLAGDCGKLAAHLERYAQYLETIPSKLRMAAQFIQLDEQSLKNAEEAPRFAETVRELKRALEALASELKARASS
;
A
#
# COMPACT_ATOMS: atom_id res chain seq x y z
N MET A 1 -3.68 3.54 -21.93
CA MET A 1 -2.92 4.42 -21.02
C MET A 1 -3.74 5.57 -20.39
N GLU A 2 -5.04 5.71 -20.68
CA GLU A 2 -5.87 6.79 -20.09
C GLU A 2 -6.00 6.70 -18.56
N HIS A 3 -5.65 5.56 -17.96
CA HIS A 3 -5.77 5.32 -16.51
C HIS A 3 -4.49 5.59 -15.71
N ILE A 4 -3.35 5.93 -16.36
CA ILE A 4 -2.07 6.16 -15.65
C ILE A 4 -2.19 7.25 -14.56
N PRO A 5 -2.80 8.42 -14.82
CA PRO A 5 -2.95 9.44 -13.77
C PRO A 5 -3.76 8.95 -12.56
N SER A 6 -4.84 8.21 -12.81
CA SER A 6 -5.68 7.63 -11.75
C SER A 6 -4.94 6.55 -10.94
N ILE A 7 -4.11 5.73 -11.59
CA ILE A 7 -3.25 4.75 -10.90
C ILE A 7 -2.23 5.47 -10.03
N ILE A 8 -1.58 6.52 -10.54
CA ILE A 8 -0.61 7.33 -9.76
C ILE A 8 -1.30 7.97 -8.54
N GLU A 9 -2.49 8.52 -8.72
CA GLU A 9 -3.29 9.10 -7.64
C GLU A 9 -3.63 8.05 -6.58
N GLY A 10 -4.10 6.88 -6.99
CA GLY A 10 -4.41 5.77 -6.08
C GLY A 10 -3.16 5.27 -5.32
N LEU A 11 -2.03 5.10 -6.00
CA LEU A 11 -0.77 4.71 -5.37
C LEU A 11 -0.29 5.77 -4.37
N SER A 12 -0.45 7.05 -4.71
CA SER A 12 -0.12 8.17 -3.82
C SER A 12 -1.01 8.21 -2.58
N ALA A 13 -2.31 7.91 -2.75
CA ALA A 13 -3.24 7.79 -1.64
C ALA A 13 -2.88 6.63 -0.70
N VAL A 14 -2.53 5.45 -1.25
CA VAL A 14 -2.03 4.32 -0.45
C VAL A 14 -0.76 4.69 0.29
N ARG A 15 0.20 5.34 -0.37
CA ARG A 15 1.44 5.82 0.26
C ARG A 15 1.15 6.72 1.46
N LYS A 16 0.27 7.70 1.30
CA LYS A 16 -0.13 8.64 2.37
C LYS A 16 -0.87 7.93 3.51
N ALA A 17 -1.71 6.95 3.22
CA ALA A 17 -2.37 6.14 4.24
C ALA A 17 -1.36 5.33 5.06
N ILE A 18 -0.38 4.71 4.40
CA ILE A 18 0.70 3.98 5.06
C ILE A 18 1.59 4.92 5.89
N GLU A 19 1.86 6.14 5.40
CA GLU A 19 2.60 7.17 6.14
C GLU A 19 1.85 7.63 7.40
N THR A 20 0.53 7.81 7.30
CA THR A 20 -0.34 8.09 8.46
C THR A 20 -0.29 6.95 9.47
N SER A 21 -0.41 5.70 9.00
CA SER A 21 -0.29 4.50 9.84
C SER A 21 1.07 4.42 10.52
N LYS A 22 2.16 4.69 9.80
CA LYS A 22 3.50 4.71 10.37
C LYS A 22 3.65 5.79 11.44
N SER A 23 3.15 6.99 11.19
CA SER A 23 3.22 8.10 12.13
C SER A 23 2.49 7.78 13.43
N PHE A 24 1.33 7.11 13.34
CA PHE A 24 0.62 6.57 14.50
C PHE A 24 1.48 5.56 15.26
N VAL A 25 2.06 4.58 14.57
CA VAL A 25 2.91 3.54 15.17
C VAL A 25 4.17 4.14 15.82
N ASP A 26 4.78 5.15 15.21
CA ASP A 26 5.95 5.85 15.73
C ASP A 26 5.62 6.64 17.01
N GLY A 27 4.35 7.04 17.20
CA GLY A 27 3.84 7.69 18.40
C GLY A 27 3.50 6.73 19.55
N LEU A 28 3.49 5.41 19.31
CA LEU A 28 3.23 4.42 20.35
C LEU A 28 4.42 4.28 21.32
N PRO A 29 4.17 3.84 22.57
CA PRO A 29 5.23 3.42 23.47
C PRO A 29 6.14 2.36 22.83
N PHE A 30 7.43 2.39 23.17
CA PHE A 30 8.45 1.53 22.55
C PHE A 30 8.07 0.04 22.49
N PHE A 31 7.47 -0.49 23.57
CA PHE A 31 7.04 -1.89 23.63
C PHE A 31 5.90 -2.23 22.66
N ALA A 32 5.01 -1.27 22.37
CA ALA A 32 3.87 -1.45 21.47
C ALA A 32 4.27 -1.18 20.00
N ARG A 33 5.24 -0.29 19.77
CA ARG A 33 5.75 0.03 18.44
C ARG A 33 6.28 -1.20 17.72
N GLY A 34 7.16 -1.98 18.36
CA GLY A 34 7.73 -3.18 17.75
C GLY A 34 6.67 -4.21 17.37
N PHE A 35 5.65 -4.39 18.21
CA PHE A 35 4.51 -5.25 17.90
C PHE A 35 3.71 -4.73 16.71
N ALA A 36 3.40 -3.43 16.67
CA ALA A 36 2.63 -2.85 15.58
C ALA A 36 3.39 -2.87 14.23
N GLU A 37 4.71 -2.63 14.24
CA GLU A 37 5.56 -2.75 13.04
C GLU A 37 5.58 -4.19 12.52
N GLN A 38 5.69 -5.18 13.42
CA GLN A 38 5.66 -6.60 13.07
C GLN A 38 4.27 -7.04 12.57
N ASP A 39 3.20 -6.56 13.21
CA ASP A 39 1.83 -6.84 12.81
C ASP A 39 1.54 -6.29 11.40
N PHE A 40 1.95 -5.05 11.13
CA PHE A 40 1.86 -4.45 9.81
C PHE A 40 2.68 -5.23 8.77
N ALA A 41 3.92 -5.58 9.08
CA ALA A 41 4.78 -6.31 8.14
C ALA A 41 4.24 -7.71 7.82
N SER A 42 3.76 -8.44 8.83
CA SER A 42 3.17 -9.77 8.66
C SER A 42 1.83 -9.72 7.91
N GLY A 43 0.98 -8.74 8.24
CA GLY A 43 -0.31 -8.53 7.60
C GLY A 43 -0.17 -8.16 6.13
N THR A 44 0.62 -7.12 5.83
CA THR A 44 0.75 -6.58 4.47
C THR A 44 1.82 -7.29 3.62
N GLY A 45 2.70 -8.06 4.26
CA GLY A 45 3.79 -8.78 3.62
C GLY A 45 5.05 -7.94 3.34
N MET A 46 5.10 -6.67 3.78
CA MET A 46 6.26 -5.78 3.64
C MET A 46 6.41 -4.86 4.84
N SER A 47 7.66 -4.51 5.16
CA SER A 47 7.94 -3.43 6.12
C SER A 47 7.42 -2.08 5.60
N TYR A 48 7.23 -1.09 6.48
CA TYR A 48 6.91 0.28 6.07
C TYR A 48 7.93 0.83 5.06
N GLY A 49 9.23 0.58 5.30
CA GLY A 49 10.29 1.04 4.41
C GLY A 49 10.22 0.42 3.01
N ASP A 50 9.91 -0.88 2.93
CA ASP A 50 9.74 -1.57 1.65
C ASP A 50 8.52 -1.07 0.88
N TRP A 51 7.41 -0.79 1.59
CA TRP A 51 6.23 -0.16 1.00
C TRP A 51 6.55 1.20 0.39
N PHE A 52 7.23 2.09 1.12
CA PHE A 52 7.61 3.39 0.56
C PHE A 52 8.54 3.25 -0.64
N ARG A 53 9.55 2.39 -0.53
CA ARG A 53 10.52 2.17 -1.62
C ARG A 53 9.84 1.69 -2.90
N ILE A 54 8.94 0.70 -2.83
CA ILE A 54 8.26 0.19 -4.02
C ILE A 54 7.23 1.19 -4.57
N LEU A 55 6.47 1.86 -3.70
CA LEU A 55 5.49 2.86 -4.12
C LEU A 55 6.17 4.04 -4.82
N ASP A 56 7.21 4.62 -4.20
CA ASP A 56 7.93 5.77 -4.74
C ASP A 56 8.59 5.42 -6.07
N SER A 57 9.24 4.25 -6.16
CA SER A 57 9.84 3.75 -7.41
C SER A 57 8.82 3.56 -8.53
N VAL A 58 7.66 2.93 -8.24
CA VAL A 58 6.61 2.74 -9.24
C VAL A 58 6.01 4.07 -9.67
N ILE A 59 5.68 4.95 -8.73
CA ILE A 59 5.13 6.29 -9.02
C ILE A 59 6.10 7.11 -9.88
N GLU A 60 7.37 7.17 -9.52
CA GLU A 60 8.41 7.89 -10.28
C GLU A 60 8.49 7.37 -11.73
N ARG A 61 8.51 6.05 -11.89
CA ARG A 61 8.63 5.42 -13.21
C ARG A 61 7.37 5.58 -14.06
N LEU A 62 6.19 5.58 -13.45
CA LEU A 62 4.94 5.88 -14.14
C LEU A 62 4.87 7.34 -14.61
N ASN A 63 5.37 8.29 -13.81
CA ASN A 63 5.44 9.69 -14.21
C ASN A 63 6.35 9.93 -15.42
N ARG A 64 7.39 9.11 -15.59
CA ARG A 64 8.31 9.18 -16.73
C ARG A 64 8.09 8.06 -17.76
N LEU A 65 6.91 7.46 -17.79
CA LEU A 65 6.65 6.25 -18.59
C LEU A 65 7.03 6.39 -20.07
N SER A 66 6.83 7.58 -20.65
CA SER A 66 7.13 7.86 -22.06
C SER A 66 8.62 7.87 -22.41
N SER A 67 9.52 7.98 -21.42
CA SER A 67 10.97 7.98 -21.62
C SER A 67 11.65 6.67 -21.27
N LEU A 68 10.90 5.66 -20.77
CA LEU A 68 11.47 4.38 -20.37
C LEU A 68 11.82 3.50 -21.58
N ALA A 69 12.99 2.88 -21.53
CA ALA A 69 13.38 1.86 -22.51
C ALA A 69 12.64 0.53 -22.28
N ALA A 70 12.61 -0.37 -23.28
CA ALA A 70 11.90 -1.65 -23.21
C ALA A 70 12.27 -2.51 -21.97
N GLY A 71 13.56 -2.57 -21.61
CA GLY A 71 14.00 -3.29 -20.40
C GLY A 71 13.46 -2.67 -19.10
N GLU A 72 13.36 -1.34 -19.05
CA GLU A 72 12.77 -0.63 -17.91
C GLU A 72 11.25 -0.82 -17.85
N LEU A 73 10.57 -0.93 -19.01
CA LEU A 73 9.14 -1.27 -19.07
C LEU A 73 8.89 -2.69 -18.53
N GLY A 74 9.73 -3.65 -18.90
CA GLY A 74 9.64 -5.03 -18.40
C GLY A 74 9.87 -5.12 -16.89
N SER A 75 10.86 -4.40 -16.37
CA SER A 75 11.06 -4.30 -14.92
C SER A 75 9.89 -3.60 -14.22
N LEU A 76 9.32 -2.54 -14.82
CA LEU A 76 8.20 -1.80 -14.23
C LEU A 76 6.96 -2.69 -14.16
N ALA A 77 6.70 -3.48 -15.21
CA ALA A 77 5.65 -4.48 -15.21
C ALA A 77 5.81 -5.47 -14.04
N GLY A 78 7.04 -5.93 -13.79
CA GLY A 78 7.36 -6.80 -12.66
C GLY A 78 7.08 -6.16 -11.31
N ASP A 79 7.46 -4.89 -11.13
CA ASP A 79 7.23 -4.16 -9.88
C ASP A 79 5.75 -3.84 -9.67
N CYS A 80 5.01 -3.47 -10.72
CA CYS A 80 3.55 -3.33 -10.68
C CYS A 80 2.87 -4.64 -10.25
N GLY A 81 3.30 -5.79 -10.80
CA GLY A 81 2.76 -7.10 -10.42
C GLY A 81 3.03 -7.47 -8.96
N LYS A 82 4.24 -7.21 -8.46
CA LYS A 82 4.58 -7.40 -7.04
C LYS A 82 3.74 -6.51 -6.14
N LEU A 83 3.64 -5.23 -6.49
CA LEU A 83 2.87 -4.25 -5.73
C LEU A 83 1.38 -4.62 -5.69
N ALA A 84 0.81 -5.09 -6.81
CA ALA A 84 -0.56 -5.60 -6.85
C ALA A 84 -0.82 -6.75 -5.86
N ALA A 85 0.12 -7.69 -5.74
CA ALA A 85 0.02 -8.78 -4.77
C ALA A 85 0.05 -8.27 -3.31
N HIS A 86 0.86 -7.24 -3.03
CA HIS A 86 0.90 -6.61 -1.72
C HIS A 86 -0.33 -5.74 -1.42
N LEU A 87 -0.93 -5.10 -2.43
CA LEU A 87 -2.17 -4.36 -2.27
C LEU A 87 -3.33 -5.28 -1.85
N GLU A 88 -3.40 -6.51 -2.35
CA GLU A 88 -4.39 -7.50 -1.88
C GLU A 88 -4.24 -7.78 -0.37
N ARG A 89 -3.00 -8.02 0.06
CA ARG A 89 -2.70 -8.25 1.48
C ARG A 89 -3.00 -7.01 2.33
N TYR A 90 -2.72 -5.82 1.81
CA TYR A 90 -3.04 -4.58 2.48
C TYR A 90 -4.55 -4.37 2.62
N ALA A 91 -5.34 -4.67 1.58
CA ALA A 91 -6.80 -4.62 1.66
C ALA A 91 -7.35 -5.57 2.74
N GLN A 92 -6.86 -6.82 2.77
CA GLN A 92 -7.22 -7.79 3.81
C GLN A 92 -6.80 -7.33 5.20
N TYR A 93 -5.62 -6.73 5.33
CA TYR A 93 -5.13 -6.18 6.58
C TYR A 93 -6.03 -5.04 7.10
N LEU A 94 -6.45 -4.12 6.23
CA LEU A 94 -7.36 -3.01 6.58
C LEU A 94 -8.68 -3.50 7.17
N GLU A 95 -9.22 -4.61 6.69
CA GLU A 95 -10.46 -5.23 7.22
C GLU A 95 -10.28 -5.75 8.65
N THR A 96 -9.05 -6.08 9.05
CA THR A 96 -8.73 -6.57 10.40
C THR A 96 -8.36 -5.47 11.39
N ILE A 97 -8.08 -4.24 10.92
CA ILE A 97 -7.64 -3.14 11.78
C ILE A 97 -8.61 -2.83 12.93
N PRO A 98 -9.94 -2.74 12.72
CA PRO A 98 -10.85 -2.43 13.83
C PRO A 98 -10.77 -3.45 14.97
N SER A 99 -10.74 -4.75 14.66
CA SER A 99 -10.67 -5.78 15.70
C SER A 99 -9.33 -5.76 16.43
N LYS A 100 -8.23 -5.57 15.69
CA LYS A 100 -6.88 -5.47 16.27
C LYS A 100 -6.74 -4.28 17.21
N LEU A 101 -7.22 -3.11 16.83
CA LEU A 101 -7.11 -1.91 17.67
C LEU A 101 -8.01 -1.99 18.90
N ARG A 102 -9.20 -2.60 18.82
CA ARG A 102 -10.04 -2.87 20.00
C ARG A 102 -9.35 -3.82 20.99
N MET A 103 -8.65 -4.84 20.50
CA MET A 103 -7.84 -5.71 21.36
C MET A 103 -6.66 -4.96 21.97
N ALA A 104 -5.94 -4.17 21.17
CA ALA A 104 -4.80 -3.40 21.62
C ALA A 104 -5.19 -2.35 22.68
N ALA A 105 -6.37 -1.75 22.58
CA ALA A 105 -6.90 -0.79 23.56
C ALA A 105 -6.98 -1.32 25.00
N GLN A 106 -6.94 -2.65 25.19
CA GLN A 106 -6.88 -3.29 26.51
C GLN A 106 -5.48 -3.21 27.15
N PHE A 107 -4.45 -3.01 26.33
CA PHE A 107 -3.04 -3.04 26.72
C PHE A 107 -2.33 -1.69 26.56
N ILE A 108 -2.85 -0.84 25.68
CA ILE A 108 -2.37 0.52 25.42
C ILE A 108 -3.53 1.50 25.47
N GLN A 109 -3.31 2.68 26.06
CA GLN A 109 -4.29 3.76 25.99
C GLN A 109 -4.34 4.32 24.57
N LEU A 110 -5.39 3.96 23.84
CA LEU A 110 -5.76 4.56 22.57
C LEU A 110 -6.88 5.56 22.82
N ASP A 111 -6.80 6.73 22.20
CA ASP A 111 -7.89 7.70 22.26
C ASP A 111 -9.08 7.27 21.39
N GLU A 112 -10.26 7.82 21.69
CA GLU A 112 -11.51 7.47 21.02
C GLU A 112 -11.50 7.84 19.52
N GLN A 113 -10.74 8.86 19.14
CA GLN A 113 -10.61 9.28 17.74
C GLN A 113 -9.79 8.26 16.95
N SER A 114 -8.71 7.72 17.52
CA SER A 114 -7.92 6.63 16.94
C SER A 114 -8.78 5.39 16.68
N LEU A 115 -9.66 5.04 17.61
CA LEU A 115 -10.60 3.92 17.42
C LEU A 115 -11.66 4.22 16.36
N LYS A 116 -12.20 5.45 16.30
CA LYS A 116 -13.15 5.84 15.25
C LYS A 116 -12.53 5.82 13.86
N ASN A 117 -11.31 6.35 13.73
CA ASN A 117 -10.57 6.32 12.46
C ASN A 117 -10.31 4.88 11.99
N ALA A 118 -10.09 3.95 12.93
CA ALA A 118 -9.92 2.53 12.61
C ALA A 118 -11.15 1.92 11.94
N GLU A 119 -12.36 2.31 12.35
CA GLU A 119 -13.62 1.82 11.77
C GLU A 119 -13.79 2.24 10.29
N GLU A 120 -13.06 3.26 9.84
CA GLU A 120 -13.06 3.68 8.45
C GLU A 120 -12.13 2.83 7.58
N ALA A 121 -11.15 2.14 8.17
CA ALA A 121 -10.15 1.33 7.45
C ALA A 121 -10.77 0.31 6.46
N PRO A 122 -11.82 -0.46 6.82
CA PRO A 122 -12.44 -1.40 5.89
C PRO A 122 -13.06 -0.73 4.64
N ARG A 123 -13.48 0.54 4.73
CA ARG A 123 -14.05 1.26 3.58
C ARG A 123 -13.00 1.50 2.50
N PHE A 124 -11.73 1.61 2.88
CA PHE A 124 -10.62 1.77 1.94
C PHE A 124 -10.20 0.45 1.28
N ALA A 125 -10.58 -0.71 1.83
CA ALA A 125 -10.17 -2.01 1.31
C ALA A 125 -10.64 -2.24 -0.13
N GLU A 126 -11.89 -1.87 -0.47
CA GLU A 126 -12.38 -2.06 -1.83
C GLU A 126 -11.68 -1.13 -2.84
N THR A 127 -11.44 0.13 -2.47
CA THR A 127 -10.65 1.05 -3.31
C THR A 127 -9.23 0.53 -3.55
N VAL A 128 -8.61 -0.09 -2.54
CA VAL A 128 -7.30 -0.75 -2.70
C VAL A 128 -7.38 -1.95 -3.66
N ARG A 129 -8.47 -2.73 -3.63
CA ARG A 129 -8.69 -3.85 -4.57
C ARG A 129 -8.94 -3.37 -6.00
N GLU A 130 -9.65 -2.27 -6.19
CA GLU A 130 -9.82 -1.63 -7.51
C GLU A 130 -8.47 -1.17 -8.07
N LEU A 131 -7.67 -0.50 -7.24
CA LEU A 131 -6.31 -0.08 -7.61
C LEU A 131 -5.42 -1.28 -7.97
N LYS A 132 -5.51 -2.37 -7.21
CA LYS A 132 -4.82 -3.63 -7.53
C LYS A 132 -5.17 -4.09 -8.95
N ARG A 133 -6.46 -4.19 -9.29
CA ARG A 133 -6.91 -4.65 -10.62
C ARG A 133 -6.40 -3.73 -11.73
N ALA A 134 -6.45 -2.42 -11.51
CA ALA A 134 -5.89 -1.44 -12.45
C ALA A 134 -4.38 -1.62 -12.64
N LEU A 135 -3.65 -1.91 -11.56
CA LEU A 135 -2.21 -2.14 -11.60
C LEU A 135 -1.83 -3.47 -12.29
N GLU A 136 -2.63 -4.52 -12.13
CA GLU A 136 -2.47 -5.81 -12.85
C GLU A 136 -2.70 -5.66 -14.35
N ALA A 137 -3.73 -4.91 -14.74
CA ALA A 137 -3.99 -4.57 -16.14
C ALA A 137 -2.82 -3.78 -16.74
N LEU A 138 -2.34 -2.77 -16.02
CA LEU A 138 -1.17 -1.99 -16.43
C LEU A 138 0.09 -2.85 -16.56
N ALA A 139 0.37 -3.72 -15.61
CA ALA A 139 1.52 -4.63 -15.69
C ALA A 139 1.48 -5.49 -16.96
N SER A 140 0.30 -5.96 -17.35
CA SER A 140 0.10 -6.74 -18.56
C SER A 140 0.37 -5.91 -19.83
N GLU A 141 -0.14 -4.68 -19.89
CA GLU A 141 0.13 -3.74 -21.00
C GLU A 141 1.62 -3.42 -21.13
N LEU A 142 2.29 -3.13 -20.01
CA LEU A 142 3.73 -2.81 -19.98
C LEU A 142 4.57 -4.00 -20.46
N LYS A 143 4.21 -5.22 -20.05
CA LYS A 143 4.90 -6.44 -20.48
C LYS A 143 4.76 -6.69 -21.98
N ALA A 144 3.57 -6.45 -22.54
CA ALA A 144 3.34 -6.56 -23.98
C ALA A 144 4.21 -5.57 -24.76
N ARG A 145 4.28 -4.31 -24.30
CA ARG A 145 5.13 -3.26 -24.89
C ARG A 145 6.62 -3.55 -24.79
N ALA A 146 7.08 -4.10 -23.68
CA ALA A 146 8.48 -4.48 -23.52
C ALA A 146 8.92 -5.61 -24.46
N SER A 147 7.96 -6.36 -25.01
CA SER A 147 8.19 -7.51 -25.89
C SER A 147 7.90 -7.22 -27.37
N SER A 148 7.44 -5.99 -27.70
CA SER A 148 7.14 -5.52 -29.05
C SER A 148 8.31 -4.71 -29.60
#